data_AF-A0A165TLJ5-F1
#
_entry.id   AF-A0A165TLJ5-F1
#
_cell.length_a   1.000
_cell.length_b   1.000
_cell.length_c   1.000
_cell.angle_alpha   90.00
_cell.angle_beta   90.00
_cell.angle_gamma   90.00
#
_symmetry.space_group_name_H-M   'P 1'
#
loop_
_entity.id
_entity.type
_entity.pdbx_description
1 polymer ?
#
loop_
_entity_poly.entity_id
_entity_poly.type
_entity_poly.pdbx_seq_one_letter_code
_entity_poly.pdbx_strand_id
1 'polypeptide(L)'
;MDTSVTSKRAKVFCDDMIKEIPRFPNDKESLNKLKNKSLTDLLVLYISWRLRHVGTRSRSVAGREALAGDPRAVQLKPNIDTFLKAVENGKDLTPYLSIKPRTQGYSPDAETGSDPKSSWLDKDFLLNVMGLHHFHLGMIKEKRGHMARTSELLFASVTRDTFEILGLFDHSAFEYEDDGSMTCERKKIWSVYEAQQNKKRLLGQLMIGGYQNFGITMSAHPMAVVRAAQEHARIIEEVDPKLDDLSYVQSLFPEVSSLKEKLKWHYKHLDFGLLHEKSGTFGVLSYGPN
;
A
#
# COMPACT_ATOMS: atom_id res chain seq x y z
N MET A 1 10.43 -19.68 -18.62
CA MET A 1 11.49 -19.68 -17.58
C MET A 1 10.90 -20.34 -16.36
N ASP A 2 11.59 -21.33 -15.83
CA ASP A 2 11.11 -22.26 -14.82
C ASP A 2 10.88 -21.55 -13.47
N THR A 3 9.63 -21.46 -13.01
CA THR A 3 9.19 -20.63 -11.86
C THR A 3 9.21 -21.37 -10.53
N SER A 4 10.11 -22.34 -10.32
CA SER A 4 10.17 -23.01 -9.01
C SER A 4 11.06 -22.23 -8.05
N VAL A 5 10.42 -21.48 -7.16
CA VAL A 5 11.02 -21.03 -5.90
C VAL A 5 11.46 -22.28 -5.13
N THR A 6 12.77 -22.57 -5.14
CA THR A 6 13.30 -23.88 -4.74
C THR A 6 13.65 -24.00 -3.26
N SER A 7 13.74 -22.89 -2.52
CA SER A 7 14.11 -22.95 -1.10
C SER A 7 12.91 -23.09 -0.16
N LYS A 8 13.13 -23.81 0.95
CA LYS A 8 12.12 -23.95 2.02
C LYS A 8 11.75 -22.59 2.63
N ARG A 9 12.72 -21.66 2.75
CA ARG A 9 12.49 -20.30 3.29
C ARG A 9 11.54 -19.51 2.41
N ALA A 10 11.80 -19.49 1.11
CA ALA A 10 10.98 -18.73 0.17
C ALA A 10 9.57 -19.35 0.02
N LYS A 11 9.44 -20.67 0.14
CA LYS A 11 8.11 -21.32 0.23
C LYS A 11 7.33 -20.89 1.48
N VAL A 12 7.98 -20.88 2.65
CA VAL A 12 7.34 -20.39 3.90
C VAL A 12 6.89 -18.94 3.75
N PHE A 13 7.71 -18.11 3.10
CA PHE A 13 7.37 -16.71 2.84
C PHE A 13 6.15 -16.56 1.94
N CYS A 14 6.04 -17.34 0.86
CA CYS A 14 4.83 -17.39 0.04
C CYS A 14 3.60 -17.82 0.86
N ASP A 15 3.74 -18.87 1.68
CA ASP A 15 2.65 -19.35 2.54
C ASP A 15 2.20 -18.28 3.54
N ASP A 16 3.13 -17.49 4.07
CA ASP A 16 2.81 -16.39 5.01
C ASP A 16 2.10 -15.23 4.30
N MET A 17 2.54 -14.81 3.10
CA MET A 17 1.81 -13.83 2.29
C MET A 17 0.38 -14.28 1.97
N ILE A 18 0.21 -15.56 1.59
CA ILE A 18 -1.11 -16.15 1.27
C ILE A 18 -2.05 -16.14 2.49
N LYS A 19 -1.51 -16.29 3.71
CA LYS A 19 -2.30 -16.21 4.95
C LYS A 19 -2.70 -14.78 5.28
N GLU A 20 -1.84 -13.80 4.99
CA GLU A 20 -2.09 -12.39 5.31
C GLU A 20 -3.11 -11.74 4.38
N ILE A 21 -3.06 -12.04 3.08
CA ILE A 21 -3.93 -11.40 2.07
C ILE A 21 -5.40 -11.81 2.30
N PRO A 22 -6.31 -10.87 2.62
CA PRO A 22 -7.73 -11.16 2.72
C PRO A 22 -8.31 -11.49 1.35
N ARG A 23 -9.00 -12.63 1.24
CA ARG A 23 -9.61 -13.09 -0.02
C ARG A 23 -11.11 -12.79 -0.04
N PHE A 24 -11.65 -12.48 -1.20
CA PHE A 24 -13.08 -12.37 -1.42
C PHE A 24 -13.44 -12.85 -2.86
N PRO A 25 -14.28 -13.89 -2.99
CA PRO A 25 -14.83 -14.72 -1.92
C PRO A 25 -13.72 -15.41 -1.10
N ASN A 26 -13.99 -15.70 0.18
CA ASN A 26 -13.03 -16.41 1.05
C ASN A 26 -13.36 -17.91 1.06
N ASP A 27 -13.00 -18.59 -0.02
CA ASP A 27 -13.31 -20.00 -0.23
C ASP A 27 -12.06 -20.81 -0.66
N LYS A 28 -12.26 -22.09 -0.93
CA LYS A 28 -11.17 -22.98 -1.37
C LYS A 28 -10.67 -22.64 -2.77
N GLU A 29 -11.52 -22.15 -3.65
CA GLU A 29 -11.16 -21.86 -5.04
C GLU A 29 -10.24 -20.64 -5.13
N SER A 30 -10.65 -19.54 -4.50
CA SER A 30 -9.83 -18.32 -4.35
C SER A 30 -8.48 -18.61 -3.70
N LEU A 31 -8.45 -19.45 -2.65
CA LEU A 31 -7.21 -19.89 -2.01
C LEU A 31 -6.31 -20.70 -2.97
N ASN A 32 -6.89 -21.63 -3.73
CA ASN A 32 -6.13 -22.43 -4.69
C ASN A 32 -5.56 -21.57 -5.82
N LYS A 33 -6.33 -20.60 -6.33
CA LYS A 33 -5.84 -19.63 -7.32
C LYS A 33 -4.65 -18.85 -6.78
N LEU A 34 -4.70 -18.39 -5.53
CA LEU A 34 -3.59 -17.65 -4.90
C LEU A 34 -2.35 -18.55 -4.68
N LYS A 35 -2.54 -19.81 -4.29
CA LYS A 35 -1.46 -20.80 -4.13
C LYS A 35 -0.74 -21.16 -5.44
N ASN A 36 -1.44 -21.04 -6.56
CA ASN A 36 -0.90 -21.34 -7.89
C ASN A 36 -0.23 -20.13 -8.56
N LYS A 37 -0.16 -18.97 -7.90
CA LYS A 37 0.54 -17.78 -8.39
C LYS A 37 2.05 -18.03 -8.45
N SER A 38 2.71 -17.41 -9.43
CA SER A 38 4.16 -17.26 -9.37
C SER A 38 4.56 -16.40 -8.17
N LEU A 39 5.83 -16.47 -7.74
CA LEU A 39 6.35 -15.61 -6.68
C LEU A 39 6.12 -14.12 -7.00
N THR A 40 6.45 -13.70 -8.22
CA THR A 40 6.30 -12.32 -8.66
C THR A 40 4.84 -11.89 -8.62
N ASP A 41 3.89 -12.70 -9.10
CA ASP A 41 2.47 -12.35 -9.06
C ASP A 41 1.97 -12.25 -7.63
N LEU A 42 2.39 -13.16 -6.74
CA LEU A 42 2.02 -13.12 -5.33
C LEU A 42 2.58 -11.86 -4.64
N LEU A 43 3.81 -11.45 -4.99
CA LEU A 43 4.41 -10.20 -4.51
C LEU A 43 3.66 -8.97 -5.04
N VAL A 44 3.24 -8.96 -6.31
CA VAL A 44 2.42 -7.87 -6.86
C VAL A 44 1.11 -7.74 -6.08
N LEU A 45 0.41 -8.85 -5.83
CA LEU A 45 -0.83 -8.88 -5.06
C LEU A 45 -0.59 -8.40 -3.62
N TYR A 46 0.42 -8.94 -2.94
CA TYR A 46 0.76 -8.57 -1.57
C TYR A 46 1.07 -7.07 -1.46
N ILE A 47 2.00 -6.55 -2.27
CA ILE A 47 2.41 -5.15 -2.23
C ILE A 47 1.23 -4.24 -2.58
N SER A 48 0.44 -4.57 -3.60
CA SER A 48 -0.73 -3.77 -4.01
C SER A 48 -1.76 -3.67 -2.91
N TRP A 49 -2.09 -4.79 -2.27
CA TRP A 49 -3.00 -4.82 -1.13
C TRP A 49 -2.41 -4.03 0.05
N ARG A 50 -1.14 -4.29 0.38
CA ARG A 50 -0.49 -3.71 1.55
C ARG A 50 -0.26 -2.21 1.42
N LEU A 51 -0.12 -1.69 0.19
CA LEU A 51 -0.03 -0.26 -0.12
C LEU A 51 -1.28 0.54 0.28
N ARG A 52 -2.44 -0.13 0.35
CA ARG A 52 -3.70 0.47 0.83
C ARG A 52 -3.67 0.75 2.33
N HIS A 53 -2.67 0.24 3.04
CA HIS A 53 -2.37 0.57 4.44
C HIS A 53 -1.23 1.58 4.52
N VAL A 54 -1.13 2.27 5.67
CA VAL A 54 -0.02 3.18 5.94
C VAL A 54 0.86 2.57 7.03
N GLY A 55 2.15 2.40 6.75
CA GLY A 55 3.11 1.92 7.75
C GLY A 55 3.23 2.85 8.96
N THR A 56 3.39 2.26 10.15
CA THR A 56 3.58 2.97 11.43
C THR A 56 4.93 3.67 11.49
N ARG A 57 4.96 4.97 11.17
CA ARG A 57 6.17 5.80 11.12
C ARG A 57 5.79 7.25 11.37
N SER A 58 6.61 7.96 12.13
CA SER A 58 6.48 9.41 12.28
C SER A 58 6.66 10.08 10.91
N ARG A 59 5.83 11.08 10.61
CA ARG A 59 5.88 11.84 9.37
C ARG A 59 5.68 13.32 9.65
N SER A 60 6.36 14.16 8.89
CA SER A 60 6.07 15.59 8.88
C SER A 60 4.76 15.85 8.12
N VAL A 61 3.87 16.65 8.69
CA VAL A 61 2.61 17.05 8.05
C VAL A 61 2.82 18.32 7.22
N ALA A 62 2.43 18.27 5.94
CA ALA A 62 2.45 19.39 5.01
C ALA A 62 1.05 19.64 4.42
N GLY A 63 0.85 20.78 3.75
CA GLY A 63 -0.41 21.08 3.04
C GLY A 63 -1.58 21.51 3.93
N ARG A 64 -1.33 21.96 5.17
CA ARG A 64 -2.40 22.41 6.09
C ARG A 64 -3.19 23.59 5.53
N GLU A 65 -2.56 24.41 4.70
CA GLU A 65 -3.20 25.51 3.97
C GLU A 65 -4.28 25.04 3.00
N ALA A 66 -4.26 23.78 2.55
CA ALA A 66 -5.32 23.21 1.71
C ALA A 66 -6.65 23.02 2.46
N LEU A 67 -6.62 23.12 3.80
CA LEU A 67 -7.81 23.13 4.65
C LEU A 67 -8.34 24.55 4.88
N ALA A 68 -7.56 25.58 4.53
CA ALA A 68 -7.96 26.97 4.74
C ALA A 68 -9.15 27.32 3.82
N GLY A 69 -10.19 27.92 4.41
CA GLY A 69 -11.38 28.32 3.67
C GLY A 69 -12.40 27.22 3.39
N ASP A 70 -12.14 25.96 3.74
CA ASP A 70 -13.14 24.90 3.71
C ASP A 70 -13.99 24.94 5.00
N PRO A 71 -15.30 25.25 4.94
CA PRO A 71 -16.14 25.34 6.15
C PRO A 71 -16.19 24.02 6.94
N ARG A 72 -16.01 22.88 6.28
CA ARG A 72 -15.97 21.56 6.92
C ARG A 72 -14.77 21.42 7.85
N ALA A 73 -13.64 22.08 7.52
CA ALA A 73 -12.44 22.05 8.36
C ALA A 73 -12.65 22.74 9.71
N VAL A 74 -13.50 23.77 9.78
CA VAL A 74 -13.87 24.43 11.04
C VAL A 74 -14.63 23.47 11.96
N GLN A 75 -15.61 22.75 11.40
CA GLN A 75 -16.44 21.80 12.14
C GLN A 75 -15.64 20.58 12.60
N LEU A 76 -14.74 20.08 11.76
CA LEU A 76 -13.94 18.87 12.01
C LEU A 76 -12.60 19.15 12.68
N LYS A 77 -12.32 20.39 13.10
CA LYS A 77 -11.02 20.80 13.63
C LYS A 77 -10.48 19.88 14.73
N PRO A 78 -11.24 19.50 15.78
CA PRO A 78 -10.73 18.60 16.81
C PRO A 78 -10.32 17.22 16.27
N ASN A 79 -11.06 16.73 15.28
CA ASN A 79 -10.85 15.43 14.66
C ASN A 79 -9.59 15.44 13.80
N ILE A 80 -9.43 16.49 12.98
CA ILE A 80 -8.25 16.73 12.15
C ILE A 80 -7.02 16.84 13.05
N ASP A 81 -7.06 17.67 14.09
CA ASP A 81 -5.92 17.85 14.99
C ASP A 81 -5.52 16.54 15.69
N THR A 82 -6.50 15.73 16.11
CA THR A 82 -6.25 14.42 16.72
C THR A 82 -5.61 13.45 15.73
N PHE A 83 -6.14 13.38 14.51
CA PHE A 83 -5.59 12.53 13.45
C PHE A 83 -4.18 12.95 13.06
N LEU A 84 -3.92 14.24 12.85
CA LEU A 84 -2.60 14.73 12.46
C LEU A 84 -1.57 14.53 13.58
N LYS A 85 -1.95 14.64 14.85
CA LYS A 85 -1.08 14.21 15.96
C LYS A 85 -0.75 12.72 15.90
N ALA A 86 -1.69 11.87 15.49
CA ALA A 86 -1.43 10.44 15.32
C ALA A 86 -0.42 10.18 14.18
N VAL A 87 -0.54 10.94 13.08
CA VAL A 87 0.42 10.93 11.95
C VAL A 87 1.82 11.32 12.42
N GLU A 88 1.95 12.48 13.07
CA GLU A 88 3.23 13.03 13.54
C GLU A 88 3.91 12.10 14.56
N ASN A 89 3.14 11.44 15.42
CA ASN A 89 3.66 10.48 16.40
C ASN A 89 3.88 9.06 15.85
N GLY A 90 3.64 8.84 14.56
CA GLY A 90 3.82 7.54 13.91
C GLY A 90 2.94 6.42 14.44
N LYS A 91 1.73 6.77 14.89
CA LYS A 91 0.74 5.80 15.34
C LYS A 91 0.19 4.98 14.17
N ASP A 92 -0.47 3.87 14.51
CA ASP A 92 -1.20 3.08 13.52
C ASP A 92 -2.39 3.87 12.98
N LEU A 93 -2.36 4.18 11.68
CA LEU A 93 -3.42 4.91 10.99
C LEU A 93 -4.50 3.98 10.42
N THR A 94 -4.34 2.66 10.54
CA THR A 94 -5.31 1.66 10.05
C THR A 94 -6.73 1.87 10.58
N PRO A 95 -6.98 2.42 11.78
CA PRO A 95 -8.34 2.78 12.21
C PRO A 95 -9.01 3.86 11.35
N TYR A 96 -8.25 4.77 10.75
CA TYR A 96 -8.77 5.88 9.95
C TYR A 96 -8.99 5.49 8.48
N LEU A 97 -8.49 4.34 8.04
CA LEU A 97 -8.66 3.85 6.68
C LEU A 97 -10.00 3.11 6.50
N SER A 98 -10.41 2.94 5.24
CA SER A 98 -11.55 2.11 4.87
C SER A 98 -11.43 0.70 5.45
N ILE A 99 -12.58 0.05 5.70
CA ILE A 99 -12.61 -1.37 6.08
C ILE A 99 -12.26 -2.29 4.90
N LYS A 100 -12.46 -1.83 3.65
CA LYS A 100 -12.29 -2.66 2.45
C LYS A 100 -10.91 -3.33 2.37
N PRO A 101 -9.77 -2.64 2.54
CA PRO A 101 -8.45 -3.29 2.56
C PRO A 101 -8.34 -4.44 3.57
N ARG A 102 -9.07 -4.42 4.69
CA ARG A 102 -9.01 -5.48 5.71
C ARG A 102 -9.76 -6.76 5.30
N THR A 103 -10.68 -6.65 4.36
CA THR A 103 -11.56 -7.76 3.96
C THR A 103 -11.45 -8.11 2.48
N GLN A 104 -10.87 -7.23 1.67
CA GLN A 104 -10.84 -7.29 0.21
C GLN A 104 -9.44 -7.01 -0.32
N GLY A 105 -8.52 -7.96 -0.14
CA GLY A 105 -7.14 -7.87 -0.63
C GLY A 105 -6.87 -8.61 -1.93
N TYR A 106 -7.63 -9.66 -2.24
CA TYR A 106 -7.56 -10.40 -3.49
C TYR A 106 -8.92 -10.92 -3.92
N SER A 107 -9.26 -10.74 -5.21
CA SER A 107 -10.41 -11.40 -5.84
C SER A 107 -10.02 -12.01 -7.18
N PRO A 108 -10.38 -13.29 -7.43
CA PRO A 108 -10.24 -13.88 -8.76
C PRO A 108 -10.92 -13.09 -9.88
N ASP A 109 -12.05 -12.43 -9.59
CA ASP A 109 -12.83 -11.68 -10.58
C ASP A 109 -12.10 -10.42 -11.03
N ALA A 110 -11.19 -9.89 -10.19
CA ALA A 110 -10.33 -8.77 -10.56
C ALA A 110 -9.28 -9.14 -11.61
N GLU A 111 -9.04 -10.43 -11.84
CA GLU A 111 -8.06 -10.93 -12.82
C GLU A 111 -8.71 -11.39 -14.11
N THR A 112 -9.92 -11.95 -14.05
CA THR A 112 -10.64 -12.43 -15.23
C THR A 112 -11.14 -11.28 -16.11
N GLY A 113 -11.28 -10.07 -15.53
CA GLY A 113 -11.53 -8.85 -16.30
C GLY A 113 -12.80 -8.89 -17.14
N SER A 114 -13.79 -9.68 -16.72
CA SER A 114 -15.06 -9.86 -17.45
C SER A 114 -15.78 -8.54 -17.75
N ASP A 115 -15.52 -7.52 -16.93
CA ASP A 115 -15.83 -6.13 -17.22
C ASP A 115 -14.82 -5.18 -16.51
N PRO A 116 -14.70 -3.92 -16.95
CA PRO A 116 -13.77 -2.96 -16.35
C PRO A 116 -13.98 -2.71 -14.86
N LYS A 117 -15.21 -2.73 -14.33
CA LYS A 117 -15.50 -2.49 -12.91
C LYS A 117 -14.98 -3.64 -12.06
N SER A 118 -15.12 -4.88 -12.55
CA SER A 118 -14.61 -6.09 -11.88
C SER A 118 -13.09 -6.07 -11.69
N SER A 119 -12.34 -5.54 -12.65
CA SER A 119 -10.86 -5.44 -12.57
C SER A 119 -10.33 -4.61 -11.39
N TRP A 120 -11.17 -3.76 -10.79
CA TRP A 120 -10.83 -2.88 -9.68
C TRP A 120 -11.31 -3.38 -8.31
N LEU A 121 -11.97 -4.54 -8.23
CA LEU A 121 -12.63 -5.01 -7.00
C LEU A 121 -11.70 -5.05 -5.79
N ASP A 122 -10.44 -5.45 -5.98
CA ASP A 122 -9.43 -5.57 -4.91
C ASP A 122 -8.47 -4.36 -4.84
N LYS A 123 -8.73 -3.32 -5.64
CA LYS A 123 -7.85 -2.16 -5.84
C LYS A 123 -8.48 -0.89 -5.29
N ASP A 124 -7.62 0.11 -5.10
CA ASP A 124 -8.06 1.46 -4.74
C ASP A 124 -7.74 2.40 -5.90
N PHE A 125 -8.78 2.93 -6.53
CA PHE A 125 -8.65 3.75 -7.73
C PHE A 125 -7.83 5.03 -7.46
N LEU A 126 -8.18 5.79 -6.41
CA LEU A 126 -7.51 7.07 -6.15
C LEU A 126 -6.08 6.85 -5.67
N LEU A 127 -5.82 5.79 -4.91
CA LEU A 127 -4.45 5.44 -4.54
C LEU A 127 -3.63 5.03 -5.76
N ASN A 128 -4.15 4.14 -6.62
CA ASN A 128 -3.39 3.62 -7.74
C ASN A 128 -3.17 4.67 -8.83
N VAL A 129 -4.16 5.54 -9.08
CA VAL A 129 -4.15 6.54 -10.16
C VAL A 129 -3.50 7.85 -9.73
N MET A 130 -3.73 8.28 -8.48
CA MET A 130 -3.30 9.60 -8.01
C MET A 130 -2.29 9.53 -6.85
N GLY A 131 -2.03 8.36 -6.29
CA GLY A 131 -1.15 8.25 -5.11
C GLY A 131 -1.76 8.84 -3.83
N LEU A 132 -3.09 8.83 -3.73
CA LEU A 132 -3.81 9.45 -2.63
C LEU A 132 -4.44 8.41 -1.70
N HIS A 133 -4.11 8.50 -0.41
CA HIS A 133 -4.84 7.83 0.65
C HIS A 133 -6.01 8.70 1.11
N HIS A 134 -7.06 8.06 1.62
CA HIS A 134 -8.24 8.72 2.16
C HIS A 134 -8.54 8.24 3.59
N PHE A 135 -8.85 9.18 4.48
CA PHE A 135 -8.98 8.93 5.91
C PHE A 135 -10.34 9.42 6.44
N HIS A 136 -11.06 8.53 7.10
CA HIS A 136 -12.24 8.86 7.91
C HIS A 136 -11.81 9.55 9.20
N LEU A 137 -12.45 10.66 9.54
CA LEU A 137 -12.09 11.49 10.70
C LEU A 137 -13.04 11.27 11.88
N GLY A 138 -13.59 10.07 12.04
CA GLY A 138 -14.40 9.76 13.22
C GLY A 138 -13.59 9.84 14.51
N MET A 139 -14.26 10.15 15.63
CA MET A 139 -13.64 10.19 16.98
C MET A 139 -13.95 8.94 17.82
N ILE A 140 -14.94 8.15 17.41
CA ILE A 140 -15.36 6.94 18.10
C ILE A 140 -14.80 5.74 17.33
N LYS A 141 -14.06 4.87 18.00
CA LYS A 141 -13.61 3.60 17.43
C LYS A 141 -14.73 2.57 17.55
N GLU A 142 -15.19 2.05 16.41
CA GLU A 142 -16.21 1.02 16.37
C GLU A 142 -15.67 -0.36 16.79
N LYS A 143 -16.58 -1.31 17.04
CA LYS A 143 -16.24 -2.70 17.45
C LYS A 143 -15.26 -3.39 16.50
N ARG A 144 -15.32 -3.09 15.19
CA ARG A 144 -14.40 -3.65 14.17
C ARG A 144 -13.06 -2.90 14.08
N GLY A 145 -12.79 -2.00 15.01
CA GLY A 145 -11.51 -1.30 15.15
C GLY A 145 -11.22 -0.24 14.08
N HIS A 146 -12.26 0.30 13.45
CA HIS A 146 -12.18 1.46 12.56
C HIS A 146 -12.88 2.65 13.21
N MET A 147 -12.51 3.87 12.85
CA MET A 147 -13.19 5.07 13.31
C MET A 147 -14.56 5.16 12.65
N ALA A 148 -15.54 5.66 13.39
CA ALA A 148 -16.90 5.88 12.90
C ALA A 148 -16.87 6.69 11.60
N ARG A 149 -17.71 6.32 10.64
CA ARG A 149 -17.74 6.97 9.33
C ARG A 149 -18.22 8.42 9.49
N THR A 150 -17.41 9.34 8.99
CA THR A 150 -17.80 10.72 8.69
C THR A 150 -18.20 10.80 7.22
N SER A 151 -19.03 11.77 6.86
CA SER A 151 -19.35 12.04 5.45
C SER A 151 -18.11 12.56 4.71
N GLU A 152 -17.29 13.31 5.43
CA GLU A 152 -16.04 13.92 4.99
C GLU A 152 -14.85 12.99 5.19
N LEU A 153 -13.89 13.10 4.28
CA LEU A 153 -12.67 12.33 4.20
C LEU A 153 -11.50 13.30 4.02
N LEU A 154 -10.43 13.09 4.76
CA LEU A 154 -9.17 13.77 4.49
C LEU A 154 -8.41 12.99 3.43
N PHE A 155 -8.07 13.66 2.34
CA PHE A 155 -7.22 13.10 1.28
C PHE A 155 -5.79 13.60 1.43
N ALA A 156 -4.83 12.70 1.30
CA ALA A 156 -3.42 13.04 1.41
C ALA A 156 -2.55 12.14 0.53
N SER A 157 -1.44 12.71 0.04
CA SER A 157 -0.32 11.92 -0.45
C SER A 157 0.55 11.53 0.74
N VAL A 158 0.86 10.24 0.86
CA VAL A 158 1.64 9.70 1.97
C VAL A 158 2.92 9.12 1.41
N THR A 159 4.05 9.65 1.87
CA THR A 159 5.38 9.09 1.63
C THR A 159 5.92 8.44 2.91
N ARG A 160 7.15 7.91 2.86
CA ARG A 160 7.87 7.43 4.04
C ARG A 160 7.97 8.47 5.16
N ASP A 161 8.23 9.73 4.80
CA ASP A 161 8.62 10.78 5.74
C ASP A 161 7.61 11.94 5.78
N THR A 162 6.73 12.06 4.78
CA THR A 162 5.78 13.17 4.65
C THR A 162 4.34 12.70 4.54
N PHE A 163 3.45 13.51 5.11
CA PHE A 163 2.00 13.40 4.97
C PHE A 163 1.49 14.73 4.40
N GLU A 164 1.26 14.79 3.09
CA GLU A 164 0.88 16.01 2.38
C GLU A 164 -0.64 16.04 2.17
N ILE A 165 -1.32 16.92 2.90
CA ILE A 165 -2.77 17.08 2.84
C ILE A 165 -3.15 17.71 1.50
N LEU A 166 -4.10 17.09 0.79
CA LEU A 166 -4.74 17.69 -0.39
C LEU A 166 -5.99 18.49 -0.03
N GLY A 167 -6.74 18.05 0.97
CA GLY A 167 -7.97 18.70 1.39
C GLY A 167 -9.00 17.74 1.96
N LEU A 168 -10.18 18.29 2.26
CA LEU A 168 -11.36 17.53 2.64
C LEU A 168 -12.25 17.31 1.42
N PHE A 169 -12.77 16.10 1.30
CA PHE A 169 -13.74 15.73 0.27
C PHE A 169 -14.81 14.84 0.87
N ASP A 170 -15.92 14.63 0.18
CA ASP A 170 -16.88 13.60 0.54
C ASP A 170 -16.78 12.34 -0.36
N HIS A 171 -17.65 11.37 -0.11
CA HIS A 171 -17.64 10.09 -0.83
C HIS A 171 -18.03 10.21 -2.31
N SER A 172 -18.66 11.31 -2.74
CA SER A 172 -18.96 11.54 -4.15
C SER A 172 -17.71 11.78 -5.00
N ALA A 173 -16.53 11.98 -4.39
CA ALA A 173 -15.24 11.99 -5.09
C ALA A 173 -14.92 10.66 -5.79
N PHE A 174 -15.50 9.55 -5.32
CA PHE A 174 -15.33 8.21 -5.92
C PHE A 174 -16.34 7.92 -7.03
N GLU A 175 -17.43 8.67 -7.10
CA GLU A 175 -18.52 8.45 -8.04
C GLU A 175 -18.14 8.91 -9.45
N TYR A 176 -18.49 8.12 -10.44
CA TYR A 176 -18.36 8.47 -11.85
C TYR A 176 -19.59 7.94 -12.57
N GLU A 177 -20.10 8.73 -13.50
CA GLU A 177 -21.20 8.34 -14.36
C GLU A 177 -20.67 7.63 -15.61
N ASP A 178 -21.44 6.72 -16.17
CA ASP A 178 -21.05 5.97 -17.37
C ASP A 178 -20.91 6.89 -18.62
N ASP A 179 -21.49 8.10 -18.58
CA ASP A 179 -21.35 9.14 -19.61
C ASP A 179 -20.05 9.97 -19.51
N GLY A 180 -19.19 9.66 -18.52
CA GLY A 180 -17.94 10.36 -18.27
C GLY A 180 -18.07 11.67 -17.51
N SER A 181 -19.29 12.06 -17.12
CA SER A 181 -19.48 13.21 -16.24
C SER A 181 -18.94 12.92 -14.84
N MET A 182 -18.48 13.99 -14.18
CA MET A 182 -17.91 13.94 -12.84
C MET A 182 -18.74 14.79 -11.89
N THR A 183 -18.92 14.27 -10.68
CA THR A 183 -19.46 15.04 -9.54
C THR A 183 -18.59 16.26 -9.25
N CYS A 184 -19.13 17.23 -8.54
CA CYS A 184 -18.38 18.42 -8.14
C CYS A 184 -17.13 18.07 -7.31
N GLU A 185 -17.25 17.14 -6.36
CA GLU A 185 -16.13 16.73 -5.52
C GLU A 185 -15.08 15.95 -6.32
N ARG A 186 -15.50 15.11 -7.29
CA ARG A 186 -14.56 14.44 -8.20
C ARG A 186 -13.82 15.47 -9.07
N LYS A 187 -14.51 16.43 -9.68
CA LYS A 187 -13.85 17.51 -10.44
C LYS A 187 -12.85 18.28 -9.58
N LYS A 188 -13.21 18.57 -8.33
CA LYS A 188 -12.36 19.28 -7.36
C LYS A 188 -11.10 18.48 -7.05
N ILE A 189 -11.18 17.19 -6.76
CA ILE A 189 -9.98 16.40 -6.43
C ILE A 189 -9.03 16.27 -7.64
N TRP A 190 -9.57 16.09 -8.85
CA TRP A 190 -8.77 16.09 -10.08
C TRP A 190 -8.05 17.42 -10.28
N SER A 191 -8.74 18.55 -10.12
CA SER A 191 -8.14 19.88 -10.25
C SER A 191 -7.03 20.14 -9.22
N VAL A 192 -7.25 19.76 -7.96
CA VAL A 192 -6.23 19.89 -6.90
C VAL A 192 -5.04 19.00 -7.18
N TYR A 193 -5.27 17.76 -7.60
CA TYR A 193 -4.22 16.82 -7.96
C TYR A 193 -3.38 17.34 -9.13
N GLU A 194 -4.01 17.78 -10.23
CA GLU A 194 -3.31 18.37 -11.38
C GLU A 194 -2.50 19.60 -10.99
N ALA A 195 -3.08 20.49 -10.18
CA ALA A 195 -2.37 21.67 -9.69
C ALA A 195 -1.12 21.29 -8.88
N GLN A 196 -1.21 20.27 -8.02
CA GLN A 196 -0.05 19.78 -7.26
C GLN A 196 1.01 19.13 -8.15
N GLN A 197 0.61 18.29 -9.11
CA GLN A 197 1.57 17.70 -10.06
C GLN A 197 2.29 18.79 -10.86
N ASN A 198 1.57 19.82 -11.28
CA ASN A 198 2.14 20.95 -12.04
C ASN A 198 3.10 21.81 -11.21
N LYS A 199 2.87 21.99 -9.89
CA LYS A 199 3.80 22.73 -9.00
C LYS A 199 5.18 22.08 -8.94
N LYS A 200 5.25 20.76 -9.03
CA LYS A 200 6.50 19.98 -8.92
C LYS A 200 7.15 19.69 -10.28
N ARG A 201 6.58 20.18 -11.38
CA ARG A 201 6.98 19.84 -12.74
C ARG A 201 8.02 20.81 -13.29
N LEU A 202 9.13 20.27 -13.79
CA LEU A 202 10.10 21.04 -14.57
C LEU A 202 9.58 21.28 -16.02
N LEU A 203 10.02 22.36 -16.65
CA LEU A 203 9.67 22.62 -18.05
C LEU A 203 10.14 21.46 -18.93
N GLY A 204 9.23 20.90 -19.74
CA GLY A 204 9.50 19.75 -20.61
C GLY A 204 9.42 18.37 -19.94
N GLN A 205 9.16 18.30 -18.62
CA GLN A 205 8.98 17.02 -17.93
C GLN A 205 7.62 16.39 -18.26
N LEU A 206 7.65 15.13 -18.73
CA LEU A 206 6.44 14.32 -18.91
C LEU A 206 5.98 13.76 -17.56
N MET A 207 4.68 13.87 -17.29
CA MET A 207 4.03 13.26 -16.13
C MET A 207 3.08 12.18 -16.62
N ILE A 208 3.25 10.95 -16.14
CA ILE A 208 2.48 9.78 -16.60
C ILE A 208 1.31 9.47 -15.63
N GLY A 209 1.29 10.11 -14.45
CA GLY A 209 0.34 9.82 -13.38
C GLY A 209 0.61 8.47 -12.71
N GLY A 210 -0.36 7.95 -11.96
CA GLY A 210 -0.20 6.73 -11.17
C GLY A 210 0.57 6.93 -9.87
N TYR A 211 0.51 5.95 -8.97
CA TYR A 211 1.29 5.97 -7.73
C TYR A 211 2.78 6.23 -8.02
N GLN A 212 3.36 7.25 -7.34
CA GLN A 212 4.72 7.74 -7.58
C GLN A 212 5.03 8.20 -9.03
N ASN A 213 4.01 8.56 -9.82
CA ASN A 213 4.15 9.06 -11.19
C ASN A 213 4.77 8.07 -12.19
N PHE A 214 4.70 6.76 -11.92
CA PHE A 214 5.23 5.71 -12.81
C PHE A 214 4.20 5.10 -13.77
N GLY A 215 2.96 5.58 -13.76
CA GLY A 215 1.87 5.03 -14.54
C GLY A 215 1.24 3.77 -13.91
N ILE A 216 0.28 3.20 -14.65
CA ILE A 216 -0.52 2.04 -14.26
C ILE A 216 -0.39 0.98 -15.35
N THR A 217 -0.30 -0.28 -14.98
CA THR A 217 -0.29 -1.40 -15.91
C THR A 217 -1.68 -1.71 -16.47
N MET A 218 -1.75 -2.54 -17.51
CA MET A 218 -3.02 -3.05 -18.04
C MET A 218 -3.82 -3.87 -17.02
N SER A 219 -3.15 -4.42 -16.01
CA SER A 219 -3.79 -5.10 -14.88
C SER A 219 -4.20 -4.15 -13.75
N ALA A 220 -4.24 -2.83 -14.00
CA ALA A 220 -4.65 -1.78 -13.06
C ALA A 220 -3.78 -1.66 -11.79
N HIS A 221 -2.57 -2.25 -11.80
CA HIS A 221 -1.59 -2.10 -10.73
C HIS A 221 -0.65 -0.92 -11.02
N PRO A 222 -0.25 -0.13 -10.01
CA PRO A 222 0.76 0.90 -10.23
C PRO A 222 2.09 0.28 -10.67
N MET A 223 2.76 0.90 -11.63
CA MET A 223 4.03 0.41 -12.14
C MET A 223 5.11 0.33 -11.03
N ALA A 224 5.05 1.24 -10.06
CA ALA A 224 5.92 1.20 -8.87
C ALA A 224 5.80 -0.11 -8.09
N VAL A 225 4.58 -0.65 -7.96
CA VAL A 225 4.32 -1.92 -7.28
C VAL A 225 4.87 -3.09 -8.08
N VAL A 226 4.63 -3.11 -9.38
CA VAL A 226 5.12 -4.19 -10.26
C VAL A 226 6.64 -4.24 -10.28
N ARG A 227 7.30 -3.07 -10.36
CA ARG A 227 8.76 -2.98 -10.30
C ARG A 227 9.30 -3.44 -8.94
N ALA A 228 8.67 -3.04 -7.83
CA ALA A 228 9.07 -3.50 -6.50
C ALA A 228 8.93 -5.03 -6.36
N ALA A 229 7.84 -5.62 -6.86
CA ALA A 229 7.65 -7.06 -6.84
C ALA A 229 8.72 -7.82 -7.65
N GLN A 230 9.03 -7.33 -8.85
CA GLN A 230 10.10 -7.89 -9.70
C GLN A 230 11.48 -7.80 -9.02
N GLU A 231 11.76 -6.66 -8.38
CA GLU A 231 13.01 -6.47 -7.63
C GLU A 231 13.09 -7.43 -6.45
N HIS A 232 12.02 -7.55 -5.65
CA HIS A 232 12.01 -8.44 -4.49
C HIS A 232 12.13 -9.91 -4.89
N ALA A 233 11.52 -10.32 -6.01
CA ALA A 233 11.71 -11.66 -6.58
C ALA A 233 13.19 -11.90 -6.95
N ARG A 234 13.84 -10.94 -7.63
CA ARG A 234 15.26 -11.03 -7.97
C ARG A 234 16.14 -11.11 -6.73
N ILE A 235 15.87 -10.31 -5.70
CA ILE A 235 16.60 -10.34 -4.43
C ILE A 235 16.48 -11.74 -3.80
N ILE A 236 15.29 -12.34 -3.79
CA ILE A 236 15.11 -13.70 -3.27
C ILE A 236 15.95 -14.71 -4.07
N GLU A 237 15.88 -14.65 -5.39
CA GLU A 237 16.63 -15.55 -6.27
C GLU A 237 18.15 -15.43 -6.09
N GLU A 238 18.65 -14.21 -5.88
CA GLU A 238 20.09 -13.96 -5.73
C GLU A 238 20.61 -14.23 -4.32
N VAL A 239 19.86 -13.85 -3.29
CA VAL A 239 20.30 -13.87 -1.89
C VAL A 239 19.97 -15.19 -1.22
N ASP A 240 18.81 -15.81 -1.49
CA ASP A 240 18.40 -17.00 -0.75
C ASP A 240 19.42 -18.16 -0.80
N PRO A 241 20.05 -18.49 -1.94
CA PRO A 241 21.09 -19.52 -1.98
C PRO A 241 22.32 -19.20 -1.13
N LYS A 242 22.62 -17.90 -0.92
CA LYS A 242 23.78 -17.44 -0.13
C LYS A 242 23.52 -17.53 1.38
N LEU A 243 22.26 -17.63 1.80
CA LEU A 243 21.89 -17.69 3.22
C LEU A 243 22.18 -19.06 3.88
N ASP A 244 22.74 -20.01 3.14
CA ASP A 244 23.25 -21.27 3.66
C ASP A 244 24.77 -21.23 3.91
N ASP A 245 25.41 -20.09 3.66
CA ASP A 245 26.80 -19.79 4.03
C ASP A 245 26.85 -18.90 5.28
N LEU A 246 27.48 -19.41 6.35
CA LEU A 246 27.61 -18.69 7.61
C LEU A 246 28.38 -17.38 7.45
N SER A 247 29.40 -17.34 6.59
CA SER A 247 30.23 -16.14 6.38
C SER A 247 29.40 -15.03 5.74
N TYR A 248 28.58 -15.40 4.76
CA TYR A 248 27.63 -14.47 4.14
C TYR A 248 26.58 -14.00 5.15
N VAL A 249 25.99 -14.91 5.92
CA VAL A 249 25.01 -14.56 6.95
C VAL A 249 25.61 -13.60 7.99
N GLN A 250 26.85 -13.83 8.43
CA GLN A 250 27.56 -12.96 9.37
C GLN A 250 27.88 -11.59 8.79
N SER A 251 28.04 -11.47 7.47
CA SER A 251 28.22 -10.17 6.82
C SER A 251 26.95 -9.31 6.88
N LEU A 252 25.77 -9.94 6.94
CA LEU A 252 24.47 -9.26 7.06
C LEU A 252 24.03 -9.09 8.52
N PHE A 253 24.29 -10.10 9.34
CA PHE A 253 23.92 -10.19 10.75
C PHE A 253 25.14 -10.64 11.57
N PRO A 254 26.02 -9.70 11.97
CA PRO A 254 27.26 -10.02 12.69
C PRO A 254 27.04 -10.78 14.00
N GLU A 255 25.85 -10.70 14.58
CA GLU A 255 25.49 -11.42 15.80
C GLU A 255 25.20 -12.91 15.59
N VAL A 256 25.01 -13.36 14.35
CA VAL A 256 24.67 -14.75 14.06
C VAL A 256 25.92 -15.64 14.20
N SER A 257 25.84 -16.61 15.09
CA SER A 257 26.95 -17.52 15.39
C SER A 257 26.82 -18.90 14.74
N SER A 258 25.63 -19.25 14.23
CA SER A 258 25.34 -20.56 13.67
C SER A 258 24.19 -20.50 12.67
N LEU A 259 24.27 -21.27 11.58
CA LEU A 259 23.18 -21.48 10.61
C LEU A 259 21.96 -22.22 11.18
N LYS A 260 22.04 -22.73 12.42
CA LYS A 260 20.85 -23.20 13.16
C LYS A 260 19.93 -22.05 13.55
N GLU A 261 20.44 -20.82 13.62
CA GLU A 261 19.65 -19.62 13.84
C GLU A 261 18.84 -19.32 12.57
N LYS A 262 17.52 -19.19 12.73
CA LYS A 262 16.62 -19.11 11.58
C LYS A 262 16.53 -17.67 11.07
N LEU A 263 16.89 -17.51 9.80
CA LEU A 263 16.55 -16.34 8.99
C LEU A 263 15.29 -16.65 8.18
N LYS A 264 14.39 -15.67 8.08
CA LYS A 264 13.24 -15.74 7.17
C LYS A 264 13.07 -14.45 6.37
N TRP A 265 12.59 -14.60 5.14
CA TRP A 265 12.07 -13.48 4.37
C TRP A 265 10.90 -12.84 5.09
N HIS A 266 10.87 -11.52 5.10
CA HIS A 266 9.88 -10.77 5.86
C HIS A 266 9.59 -9.40 5.26
N TYR A 267 8.34 -8.97 5.37
CA TYR A 267 7.92 -7.60 5.13
C TYR A 267 7.70 -6.86 6.44
N LYS A 268 8.44 -5.77 6.66
CA LYS A 268 8.08 -4.77 7.66
C LYS A 268 7.23 -3.70 6.99
N HIS A 269 5.91 -3.94 6.97
CA HIS A 269 4.96 -3.23 6.12
C HIS A 269 5.25 -3.45 4.62
N LEU A 270 6.00 -2.56 3.96
CA LEU A 270 6.43 -2.70 2.56
C LEU A 270 7.96 -2.75 2.42
N ASP A 271 8.70 -2.49 3.50
CA ASP A 271 10.16 -2.68 3.51
C ASP A 271 10.43 -4.20 3.49
N PHE A 272 11.23 -4.64 2.52
CA PHE A 272 11.52 -6.05 2.24
C PHE A 272 12.92 -6.42 2.73
N GLY A 273 13.04 -7.59 3.35
CA GLY A 273 14.33 -8.05 3.86
C GLY A 273 14.27 -9.36 4.62
N LEU A 274 15.24 -9.54 5.51
CA LEU A 274 15.41 -10.74 6.32
C LEU A 274 15.19 -10.43 7.80
N LEU A 275 14.40 -11.27 8.46
CA LEU A 275 14.24 -11.26 9.91
C LEU A 275 15.07 -12.38 10.53
N HIS A 276 15.95 -12.00 11.44
CA HIS A 276 16.61 -12.95 12.33
C HIS A 276 15.67 -13.27 13.49
N GLU A 277 15.11 -14.49 13.52
CA GLU A 277 14.02 -14.84 14.45
C GLU A 277 14.42 -14.78 15.93
N LYS A 278 15.68 -15.09 16.25
CA LYS A 278 16.16 -15.13 17.64
C LYS A 278 16.37 -13.72 18.21
N SER A 279 16.99 -12.82 17.45
CA SER A 279 17.26 -11.44 17.90
C SER A 279 16.10 -10.49 17.63
N GLY A 280 15.20 -10.82 16.69
CA GLY A 280 14.17 -9.91 16.19
C GLY A 280 14.73 -8.82 15.25
N THR A 281 16.01 -8.89 14.90
CA THR A 281 16.66 -7.90 14.02
C THR A 281 16.15 -8.07 12.59
N PHE A 282 15.71 -6.96 11.99
CA PHE A 282 15.26 -6.91 10.61
C PHE A 282 16.30 -6.20 9.74
N GLY A 283 16.98 -6.94 8.88
CA GLY A 283 17.89 -6.41 7.87
C GLY A 283 17.10 -6.02 6.62
N VAL A 284 17.03 -4.73 6.31
CA VAL A 284 16.35 -4.23 5.12
C VAL A 284 17.23 -4.46 3.90
N LEU A 285 16.69 -5.11 2.87
CA LEU A 285 17.36 -5.31 1.58
C LEU A 285 16.78 -4.42 0.48
N SER A 286 15.49 -4.06 0.59
CA SER A 286 14.84 -3.11 -0.30
C SER A 286 13.78 -2.31 0.45
N TYR A 287 13.76 -1.00 0.25
CA TYR A 287 12.66 -0.17 0.76
C TYR A 287 11.44 -0.30 -0.15
N GLY A 288 10.26 -0.37 0.45
CA GLY A 288 9.02 -0.51 -0.29
C GLY A 288 8.64 0.75 -1.07
N PRO A 289 7.69 0.64 -2.02
CA PRO A 289 7.12 1.80 -2.69
C PRO A 289 6.17 2.52 -1.72
N ASN A 290 6.68 3.38 -0.85
CA ASN A 290 5.90 4.09 0.16
C ASN A 290 6.37 5.49 0.50
#